data_AF-A0A6G6YHI5-F1
#
_entry.id   AF-A0A6G6YHI5-F1
#
_cell.length_a   1.000
_cell.length_b   1.000
_cell.length_c   1.000
_cell.angle_alpha   90.00
_cell.angle_beta   90.00
_cell.angle_gamma   90.00
#
_symmetry.space_group_name_H-M   'P 1'
#
loop_
_entity.id
_entity.type
_entity.pdbx_description
1 polymer ?
#
loop_
_entity_poly.entity_id
_entity_poly.type
_entity_poly.pdbx_seq_one_letter_code
_entity_poly.pdbx_strand_id
1 'polypeptide(L)'
;MEEWDSLLKKGIMGFYQCCEVTEIFLFNKKSKRIYNLFTLLVLEEKPYSEINEKLLGERIKVNEDSFIGIKRFWLTLDETEAKLKNLKNKNCWTSIESNYNASELKYISKQFITANEGIRLNHILKNNYHNGSYIIEFFDENKNSLDDLLNIEKLKKFNTICEDIKKVVPIDLSVARDRIGNFIFQFPVTILEIDSTALSSWDGIDLKFTWHNQLEELPDCLIQAESEFDRNYLASVIENYNKMDTQILKVGNLDGMNHIKIWRKEPSLLLYSSIGTYFRDFRLQMNIVNPEPRIFEIKGNPQQVEVVSSDSQTSKEKSQSYTTQIANNLYDSEKRRLEETLSFKQYIEIDSDKALEDIRKLIKQNDENGVFL
;
A
#
# COMPACT_ATOMS: atom_id res chain seq x y z
N MET A 1 -9.83 -12.41 22.77
CA MET A 1 -9.92 -11.34 23.78
C MET A 1 -8.53 -10.85 24.07
N GLU A 2 -7.58 -11.71 24.49
CA GLU A 2 -6.18 -11.32 24.68
C GLU A 2 -5.55 -10.45 23.57
N GLU A 3 -5.76 -10.80 22.29
CA GLU A 3 -5.23 -9.98 21.18
C GLU A 3 -5.90 -8.59 21.08
N TRP A 4 -7.22 -8.52 21.23
CA TRP A 4 -7.98 -7.27 21.23
C TRP A 4 -7.54 -6.37 22.40
N ASP A 5 -7.51 -6.94 23.60
CA ASP A 5 -7.14 -6.24 24.83
C ASP A 5 -5.70 -5.73 24.76
N SER A 6 -4.79 -6.55 24.20
CA SER A 6 -3.39 -6.17 24.01
C SER A 6 -3.20 -5.02 23.03
N LEU A 7 -3.96 -4.99 21.93
CA LEU A 7 -3.83 -3.95 20.89
C LEU A 7 -4.55 -2.65 21.31
N LEU A 8 -5.65 -2.76 22.06
CA LEU A 8 -6.45 -1.61 22.49
C LEU A 8 -5.88 -0.89 23.71
N LYS A 9 -5.00 -1.54 24.48
CA LYS A 9 -4.39 -0.93 25.67
C LYS A 9 -3.70 0.39 25.29
N LYS A 10 -4.11 1.47 25.96
CA LYS A 10 -3.59 2.82 25.75
C LYS A 10 -2.06 2.85 25.87
N GLY A 11 -1.41 3.54 24.95
CA GLY A 11 0.04 3.67 24.92
C GLY A 11 0.79 2.44 24.37
N ILE A 12 0.09 1.39 23.91
CA ILE A 12 0.71 0.26 23.21
C ILE A 12 0.87 0.55 21.72
N MET A 13 -0.25 0.72 21.01
CA MET A 13 -0.28 1.02 19.56
C MET A 13 -0.77 2.44 19.26
N GLY A 14 -1.54 3.01 20.18
CA GLY A 14 -2.17 4.33 20.11
C GLY A 14 -3.02 4.59 21.35
N PHE A 15 -3.77 5.70 21.33
CA PHE A 15 -4.67 6.13 22.40
C PHE A 15 -6.13 6.14 21.95
N TYR A 16 -6.57 5.05 21.30
CA TYR A 16 -7.91 4.93 20.71
C TYR A 16 -9.04 5.27 21.69
N GLN A 17 -10.07 5.96 21.19
CA GLN A 17 -11.24 6.36 21.96
C GLN A 17 -12.56 5.99 21.29
N CYS A 18 -12.56 5.79 19.98
CA CYS A 18 -13.73 5.32 19.24
C CYS A 18 -13.34 4.42 18.07
N CYS A 19 -14.35 3.87 17.41
CA CYS A 19 -14.19 3.09 16.18
C CYS A 19 -15.06 3.69 15.07
N GLU A 20 -14.46 4.08 13.95
CA GLU A 20 -15.21 4.35 12.73
C GLU A 20 -15.57 3.04 12.05
N VAL A 21 -16.82 2.90 11.63
CA VAL A 21 -17.28 1.75 10.82
C VAL A 21 -17.64 2.25 9.44
N THR A 22 -17.08 1.63 8.41
CA THR A 22 -17.51 1.77 7.02
C THR A 22 -18.07 0.43 6.54
N GLU A 23 -19.39 0.37 6.34
CA GLU A 23 -20.08 -0.81 5.82
C GLU A 23 -20.39 -0.63 4.33
N ILE A 24 -19.97 -1.59 3.53
CA ILE A 24 -20.39 -1.74 2.13
C ILE A 24 -21.29 -2.96 2.08
N PHE A 25 -22.55 -2.76 1.70
CA PHE A 25 -23.56 -3.82 1.74
C PHE A 25 -24.30 -3.94 0.43
N LEU A 26 -24.69 -5.15 0.09
CA LEU A 26 -25.56 -5.47 -1.03
C LEU A 26 -26.99 -5.67 -0.52
N PHE A 27 -27.92 -4.86 -1.01
CA PHE A 27 -29.35 -5.05 -0.75
C PHE A 27 -30.03 -5.74 -1.93
N ASN A 28 -30.73 -6.83 -1.66
CA ASN A 28 -31.59 -7.52 -2.63
C ASN A 28 -33.05 -7.18 -2.37
N LYS A 29 -33.69 -6.50 -3.32
CA LYS A 29 -35.09 -6.04 -3.26
C LYS A 29 -36.10 -7.19 -3.24
N LYS A 30 -35.82 -8.29 -3.95
CA LYS A 30 -36.71 -9.46 -4.03
C LYS A 30 -36.78 -10.20 -2.71
N SER A 31 -35.63 -10.52 -2.12
CA SER A 31 -35.57 -11.23 -0.84
C SER A 31 -35.68 -10.31 0.38
N LYS A 32 -35.58 -8.98 0.18
CA LYS A 32 -35.46 -7.97 1.23
C LYS A 32 -34.31 -8.27 2.21
N ARG A 33 -33.25 -8.90 1.72
CA ARG A 33 -32.06 -9.26 2.52
C ARG A 33 -30.91 -8.30 2.23
N ILE A 34 -30.12 -8.06 3.29
CA ILE A 34 -28.87 -7.33 3.24
C ILE A 34 -27.73 -8.35 3.39
N TYR A 35 -26.74 -8.24 2.52
CA TYR A 35 -25.51 -9.03 2.57
C TYR A 35 -24.32 -8.09 2.78
N ASN A 36 -23.38 -8.51 3.63
CA ASN A 36 -22.12 -7.78 3.81
C ASN A 36 -21.29 -7.95 2.54
N LEU A 37 -20.92 -6.86 1.87
CA LEU A 37 -19.94 -6.91 0.77
C LEU A 37 -18.53 -6.68 1.30
N PHE A 38 -18.36 -5.78 2.26
CA PHE A 38 -17.11 -5.54 2.98
C PHE A 38 -17.39 -4.60 4.15
N THR A 39 -16.86 -4.89 5.33
CA THR A 39 -16.97 -3.98 6.48
C THR A 39 -15.60 -3.72 7.07
N LEU A 40 -15.24 -2.44 7.18
CA LEU A 40 -14.01 -1.98 7.79
C LEU A 40 -14.33 -1.22 9.08
N LEU A 41 -13.75 -1.67 10.18
CA LEU A 41 -13.80 -1.03 11.48
C LEU A 41 -12.40 -0.47 11.78
N VAL A 42 -12.27 0.83 11.97
CA VAL A 42 -10.97 1.50 12.20
C VAL A 42 -10.99 2.17 13.56
N LEU A 43 -10.07 1.77 14.42
CA LEU A 43 -9.88 2.41 15.73
C LEU A 43 -9.27 3.80 15.55
N GLU A 44 -9.83 4.80 16.21
CA GLU A 44 -9.46 6.21 16.06
C GLU A 44 -9.13 6.90 17.39
N GLU A 45 -8.16 7.81 17.29
CA GLU A 45 -7.73 8.81 18.28
C GLU A 45 -8.85 9.61 18.96
N LYS A 46 -9.80 9.98 18.12
CA LYS A 46 -10.72 11.06 18.39
C LYS A 46 -11.78 10.65 19.41
N PRO A 47 -12.26 11.59 20.23
CA PRO A 47 -13.38 11.32 21.12
C PRO A 47 -14.58 10.77 20.35
N TYR A 48 -15.29 9.84 20.98
CA TYR A 48 -16.56 9.36 20.44
C TYR A 48 -17.54 10.53 20.28
N SER A 49 -18.09 10.64 19.07
CA SER A 49 -19.22 11.52 18.77
C SER A 49 -20.36 10.65 18.28
N GLU A 50 -21.51 10.75 18.93
CA GLU A 50 -22.73 10.07 18.52
C GLU A 50 -23.20 10.69 17.20
N ILE A 51 -22.74 10.11 16.10
CA ILE A 51 -23.17 10.45 14.75
C ILE A 51 -24.10 9.35 14.30
N ASN A 52 -25.35 9.72 14.01
CA ASN A 52 -26.33 8.82 13.41
C ASN A 52 -25.77 8.19 12.14
N GLU A 53 -26.16 6.95 11.88
CA GLU A 53 -25.78 6.19 10.69
C GLU A 53 -25.96 7.03 9.42
N LYS A 54 -24.86 7.29 8.72
CA LYS A 54 -24.85 8.14 7.53
C LYS A 54 -24.65 7.28 6.29
N LEU A 55 -25.64 7.25 5.40
CA LEU A 55 -25.46 6.74 4.05
C LEU A 55 -24.52 7.67 3.27
N LEU A 56 -23.49 7.10 2.67
CA LEU A 56 -22.50 7.80 1.84
C LEU A 56 -22.85 7.63 0.37
N GLY A 57 -22.99 8.76 -0.32
CA GLY A 57 -23.28 8.79 -1.76
C GLY A 57 -24.68 8.26 -2.12
N GLU A 58 -24.90 8.10 -3.43
CA GLU A 58 -26.09 7.46 -3.96
C GLU A 58 -25.94 5.93 -4.00
N ARG A 59 -27.06 5.22 -4.11
CA ARG A 59 -27.08 3.76 -4.23
C ARG A 59 -26.47 3.33 -5.56
N ILE A 60 -25.49 2.44 -5.53
CA ILE A 60 -24.83 1.92 -6.73
C ILE A 60 -25.67 0.77 -7.28
N LYS A 61 -26.23 0.92 -8.48
CA LYS A 61 -27.09 -0.11 -9.09
C LYS A 61 -26.25 -1.31 -9.54
N VAL A 62 -26.56 -2.50 -9.03
CA VAL A 62 -25.92 -3.76 -9.46
C VAL A 62 -26.74 -4.42 -10.56
N ASN A 63 -28.05 -4.55 -10.35
CA ASN A 63 -29.02 -5.00 -11.36
C ASN A 63 -30.39 -4.39 -11.04
N GLU A 64 -31.46 -4.84 -11.68
CA GLU A 64 -32.81 -4.31 -11.44
C GLU A 64 -33.28 -4.53 -9.99
N ASP A 65 -32.90 -5.68 -9.42
CA ASP A 65 -33.33 -6.18 -8.13
C ASP A 65 -32.33 -5.92 -6.99
N SER A 66 -31.17 -5.33 -7.25
CA SER A 66 -30.15 -5.15 -6.23
C SER A 66 -29.31 -3.89 -6.40
N PHE A 67 -28.89 -3.33 -5.27
CA PHE A 67 -28.01 -2.17 -5.22
C PHE A 67 -27.01 -2.33 -4.07
N ILE A 68 -25.88 -1.65 -4.20
CA ILE A 68 -24.91 -1.49 -3.14
C ILE A 68 -25.13 -0.16 -2.44
N GLY A 69 -25.14 -0.19 -1.11
CA GLY A 69 -25.09 1.00 -0.28
C GLY A 69 -23.81 1.03 0.54
N ILE A 70 -23.39 2.23 0.90
CA ILE A 70 -22.21 2.46 1.72
C ILE A 70 -22.65 3.30 2.91
N LYS A 71 -22.36 2.85 4.13
CA LYS A 71 -22.72 3.55 5.37
C LYS A 71 -21.47 3.83 6.18
N ARG A 72 -21.50 4.93 6.92
CA ARG A 72 -20.49 5.26 7.92
C ARG A 72 -21.12 5.70 9.23
N PHE A 73 -20.60 5.19 10.33
CA PHE A 73 -20.99 5.54 11.68
C PHE A 73 -19.84 5.30 12.66
N TRP A 74 -20.04 5.68 13.92
CA TRP A 74 -19.04 5.50 14.97
C TRP A 74 -19.63 4.68 16.11
N LEU A 75 -18.77 3.84 16.68
CA LEU A 75 -19.05 3.04 17.87
C LEU A 75 -18.11 3.44 18.99
N THR A 76 -18.58 3.28 20.22
CA THR A 76 -17.71 3.23 21.39
C THR A 76 -16.82 1.98 21.34
N LEU A 77 -15.74 1.97 22.12
CA LEU A 77 -14.87 0.80 22.20
C LEU A 77 -15.60 -0.45 22.75
N ASP A 78 -16.49 -0.25 23.73
CA ASP A 78 -17.27 -1.32 24.35
C ASP A 78 -18.27 -1.93 23.35
N GLU A 79 -18.95 -1.10 22.56
CA GLU A 79 -19.82 -1.57 21.48
C GLU A 79 -19.03 -2.33 20.43
N THR A 80 -17.85 -1.83 20.06
CA THR A 80 -16.97 -2.47 19.06
C THR A 80 -16.51 -3.84 19.54
N GLU A 81 -16.12 -3.95 20.82
CA GLU A 81 -15.76 -5.22 21.44
C GLU A 81 -16.96 -6.19 21.46
N ALA A 82 -18.15 -5.71 21.79
CA ALA A 82 -19.37 -6.51 21.76
C ALA A 82 -19.66 -7.04 20.34
N LYS A 83 -19.47 -6.22 19.30
CA LYS A 83 -19.60 -6.67 17.89
C LYS A 83 -18.56 -7.72 17.53
N LEU A 84 -17.30 -7.54 17.93
CA LEU A 84 -16.25 -8.54 17.72
C LEU A 84 -16.60 -9.88 18.38
N LYS A 85 -17.07 -9.84 19.64
CA LYS A 85 -17.53 -11.03 20.38
C LYS A 85 -18.70 -11.72 19.66
N ASN A 86 -19.65 -10.96 19.14
CA ASN A 86 -20.79 -11.51 18.38
C ASN A 86 -20.35 -12.16 17.06
N LEU A 87 -19.45 -11.54 16.31
CA LEU A 87 -18.87 -12.15 15.12
C LEU A 87 -18.16 -13.46 15.47
N LYS A 88 -17.32 -13.46 16.50
CA LYS A 88 -16.53 -14.63 16.91
C LYS A 88 -17.38 -15.80 17.41
N ASN A 89 -18.42 -15.52 18.20
CA ASN A 89 -19.17 -16.57 18.89
C ASN A 89 -20.45 -16.97 18.17
N LYS A 90 -21.03 -16.07 17.37
CA LYS A 90 -22.36 -16.26 16.76
C LYS A 90 -22.35 -16.12 15.24
N ASN A 91 -21.22 -15.79 14.61
CA ASN A 91 -21.14 -15.43 13.19
C ASN A 91 -22.23 -14.41 12.81
N CYS A 92 -22.46 -13.43 13.69
CA CYS A 92 -23.57 -12.50 13.56
C CYS A 92 -23.05 -11.07 13.60
N TRP A 93 -23.42 -10.31 12.56
CA TRP A 93 -23.24 -8.88 12.51
C TRP A 93 -24.60 -8.19 12.52
N THR A 94 -24.81 -7.34 13.52
CA THR A 94 -25.94 -6.43 13.57
C THR A 94 -25.41 -5.02 13.38
N SER A 95 -25.83 -4.34 12.33
CA SER A 95 -25.66 -2.89 12.26
C SER A 95 -26.71 -2.20 13.14
N ILE A 96 -26.68 -0.87 13.24
CA ILE A 96 -27.59 -0.10 14.09
C ILE A 96 -29.05 -0.35 13.66
N GLU A 97 -29.32 -0.43 12.35
CA GLU A 97 -30.68 -0.59 11.80
C GLU A 97 -30.94 -1.92 11.08
N SER A 98 -29.98 -2.86 11.04
CA SER A 98 -30.08 -4.01 10.13
C SER A 98 -29.34 -5.26 10.63
N ASN A 99 -30.00 -6.42 10.52
CA ASN A 99 -29.38 -7.72 10.76
C ASN A 99 -28.81 -8.27 9.45
N TYR A 100 -27.51 -8.50 9.43
CA TYR A 100 -26.83 -9.12 8.31
C TYR A 100 -26.78 -10.63 8.54
N ASN A 101 -27.20 -11.41 7.55
CA ASN A 101 -26.84 -12.83 7.52
C ASN A 101 -25.37 -12.90 7.12
N ALA A 102 -24.49 -12.99 8.12
CA ALA A 102 -23.12 -13.35 7.85
C ALA A 102 -23.07 -14.84 7.49
N SER A 103 -22.31 -15.14 6.44
CA SER A 103 -21.87 -16.50 6.11
C SER A 103 -21.08 -17.07 7.29
N GLU A 104 -20.73 -18.35 7.25
CA GLU A 104 -19.77 -18.90 8.21
C GLU A 104 -18.43 -18.16 8.06
N LEU A 105 -18.01 -17.44 9.11
CA LEU A 105 -16.81 -16.62 9.11
C LEU A 105 -15.68 -17.33 9.83
N LYS A 106 -14.50 -17.31 9.24
CA LYS A 106 -13.26 -17.76 9.87
C LYS A 106 -12.56 -16.61 10.55
N TYR A 107 -12.36 -16.75 11.86
CA TYR A 107 -11.51 -15.83 12.61
C TYR A 107 -10.04 -16.00 12.20
N ILE A 108 -9.42 -14.91 11.76
CA ILE A 108 -7.99 -14.82 11.50
C ILE A 108 -7.38 -13.92 12.59
N SER A 109 -6.36 -14.46 13.27
CA SER A 109 -5.61 -13.78 14.32
C SER A 109 -4.93 -12.50 13.83
N LYS A 110 -4.40 -11.71 14.78
CA LYS A 110 -3.79 -10.42 14.44
C LYS A 110 -2.69 -10.56 13.38
N GLN A 111 -2.73 -9.69 12.37
CA GLN A 111 -1.73 -9.59 11.30
C GLN A 111 -1.21 -8.16 11.25
N PHE A 112 0.10 -7.97 11.06
CA PHE A 112 0.66 -6.64 10.83
C PHE A 112 0.74 -6.35 9.34
N ILE A 113 0.12 -5.25 8.92
CA ILE A 113 0.13 -4.78 7.54
C ILE A 113 1.02 -3.54 7.46
N THR A 114 2.18 -3.70 6.82
CA THR A 114 3.17 -2.64 6.63
C THR A 114 2.65 -1.55 5.69
N ALA A 115 3.14 -0.33 5.87
CA ALA A 115 2.77 0.81 5.02
C ALA A 115 3.44 0.84 3.63
N ASN A 116 4.23 -0.18 3.30
CA ASN A 116 4.98 -0.24 2.06
C ASN A 116 4.06 -0.31 0.83
N GLU A 117 4.55 0.22 -0.28
CA GLU A 117 3.91 0.06 -1.58
C GLU A 117 3.86 -1.41 -2.01
N GLY A 118 2.90 -1.76 -2.87
CA GLY A 118 2.72 -3.11 -3.40
C GLY A 118 1.93 -4.07 -2.49
N ILE A 119 1.63 -3.69 -1.25
CA ILE A 119 0.78 -4.50 -0.36
C ILE A 119 -0.70 -4.32 -0.74
N ARG A 120 -1.30 -5.37 -1.31
CA ARG A 120 -2.71 -5.39 -1.78
C ARG A 120 -3.71 -4.91 -0.71
N LEU A 121 -3.49 -5.26 0.56
CA LEU A 121 -4.40 -4.87 1.65
C LEU A 121 -4.41 -3.35 1.91
N ASN A 122 -3.36 -2.61 1.56
CA ASN A 122 -3.33 -1.15 1.74
C ASN A 122 -4.38 -0.43 0.89
N HIS A 123 -4.91 -1.08 -0.15
CA HIS A 123 -5.98 -0.52 -0.98
C HIS A 123 -7.39 -0.65 -0.38
N ILE A 124 -7.56 -1.41 0.70
CA ILE A 124 -8.85 -1.57 1.39
C ILE A 124 -8.84 -1.10 2.85
N LEU A 125 -7.65 -0.80 3.39
CA LEU A 125 -7.48 -0.25 4.74
C LEU A 125 -7.49 1.28 4.71
N LYS A 126 -7.90 1.89 5.82
CA LYS A 126 -7.92 3.35 5.95
C LYS A 126 -6.55 3.85 6.39
N ASN A 127 -5.93 4.73 5.61
CA ASN A 127 -4.73 5.49 5.98
C ASN A 127 -3.53 4.65 6.46
N ASN A 128 -3.28 3.47 5.85
CA ASN A 128 -2.15 2.62 6.23
C ASN A 128 -0.82 3.07 5.61
N TYR A 129 -0.50 4.37 5.63
CA TYR A 129 0.63 4.94 4.87
C TYR A 129 1.82 5.41 5.73
N HIS A 130 1.68 5.46 7.05
CA HIS A 130 2.75 5.93 7.95
C HIS A 130 3.55 4.75 8.51
N ASN A 131 3.04 4.12 9.55
CA ASN A 131 3.78 3.11 10.31
C ASN A 131 3.28 1.67 10.05
N GLY A 132 2.13 1.54 9.41
CA GLY A 132 1.41 0.28 9.29
C GLY A 132 0.25 0.18 10.29
N SER A 133 -0.42 -0.96 10.28
CA SER A 133 -1.58 -1.25 11.13
C SER A 133 -1.60 -2.73 11.49
N TYR A 134 -2.06 -3.05 12.70
CA TYR A 134 -2.54 -4.40 12.95
C TYR A 134 -3.97 -4.56 12.44
N ILE A 135 -4.31 -5.76 11.97
CA ILE A 135 -5.69 -6.11 11.66
C ILE A 135 -6.08 -7.41 12.36
N ILE A 136 -7.34 -7.50 12.78
CA ILE A 136 -8.03 -8.75 13.10
C ILE A 136 -9.11 -8.92 12.03
N GLU A 137 -9.20 -10.12 11.44
CA GLU A 137 -10.04 -10.35 10.27
C GLU A 137 -11.02 -11.50 10.51
N PHE A 138 -12.27 -11.31 10.08
CA PHE A 138 -13.26 -12.36 9.95
C PHE A 138 -13.49 -12.61 8.47
N PHE A 139 -12.99 -13.74 7.99
CA PHE A 139 -12.94 -14.09 6.58
C PHE A 139 -14.14 -14.94 6.19
N ASP A 140 -14.91 -14.50 5.18
CA ASP A 140 -15.96 -15.34 4.59
C ASP A 140 -15.33 -16.35 3.62
N GLU A 141 -15.15 -17.61 4.01
CA GLU A 141 -14.51 -18.60 3.13
C GLU A 141 -15.45 -19.08 2.01
N ASN A 142 -16.75 -19.13 2.30
CA ASN A 142 -17.73 -19.75 1.42
C ASN A 142 -18.25 -18.79 0.35
N LYS A 143 -18.36 -17.49 0.65
CA LYS A 143 -18.89 -16.43 -0.25
C LYS A 143 -20.28 -16.70 -0.85
N ASN A 144 -20.98 -17.77 -0.44
CA ASN A 144 -22.27 -18.25 -0.97
C ASN A 144 -23.32 -17.15 -1.16
N SER A 145 -23.30 -16.13 -0.30
CA SER A 145 -24.24 -14.99 -0.35
C SER A 145 -23.99 -14.03 -1.53
N LEU A 146 -22.86 -14.15 -2.23
CA LEU A 146 -22.32 -13.20 -3.20
C LEU A 146 -21.81 -13.85 -4.51
N ASP A 147 -22.00 -15.16 -4.69
CA ASP A 147 -21.55 -15.91 -5.87
C ASP A 147 -21.97 -15.27 -7.19
N ASP A 148 -23.19 -14.74 -7.24
CA ASP A 148 -23.74 -14.04 -8.40
C ASP A 148 -22.92 -12.82 -8.82
N LEU A 149 -22.23 -12.16 -7.88
CA LEU A 149 -21.35 -11.03 -8.13
C LEU A 149 -19.92 -11.49 -8.41
N LEU A 150 -19.53 -12.66 -7.89
CA LEU A 150 -18.18 -13.22 -7.96
C LEU A 150 -17.97 -14.21 -9.11
N ASN A 151 -18.92 -14.38 -10.01
CA ASN A 151 -18.71 -15.14 -11.24
C ASN A 151 -17.70 -14.45 -12.18
N ILE A 152 -16.76 -15.22 -12.74
CA ILE A 152 -15.72 -14.77 -13.69
C ILE A 152 -16.33 -14.06 -14.91
N GLU A 153 -17.46 -14.54 -15.42
CA GLU A 153 -18.15 -13.93 -16.57
C GLU A 153 -18.61 -12.49 -16.29
N LYS A 154 -18.76 -12.14 -15.00
CA LYS A 154 -19.19 -10.82 -14.54
C LYS A 154 -18.04 -9.95 -14.04
N LEU A 155 -16.77 -10.37 -14.23
CA LEU A 155 -15.60 -9.65 -13.71
C LEU A 155 -15.53 -8.20 -14.19
N LYS A 156 -15.80 -7.94 -15.47
CA LYS A 156 -15.83 -6.56 -16.01
C LYS A 156 -16.83 -5.69 -15.26
N LYS A 157 -18.04 -6.22 -15.04
CA LYS A 157 -19.10 -5.53 -14.31
C LYS A 157 -18.75 -5.32 -12.84
N PHE A 158 -18.13 -6.31 -12.21
CA PHE A 158 -17.64 -6.21 -10.84
C PHE A 158 -16.59 -5.10 -10.70
N ASN A 159 -15.65 -5.01 -11.64
CA ASN A 159 -14.63 -3.95 -11.65
C ASN A 159 -15.28 -2.57 -11.81
N THR A 160 -16.29 -2.41 -12.68
CA THR A 160 -17.05 -1.15 -12.78
C THR A 160 -17.72 -0.78 -11.45
N ILE A 161 -18.32 -1.75 -10.77
CA ILE A 161 -18.92 -1.54 -9.44
C ILE A 161 -17.86 -1.11 -8.42
N CYS A 162 -16.66 -1.70 -8.45
CA CYS A 162 -15.56 -1.30 -7.58
C CYS A 162 -15.10 0.13 -7.85
N GLU A 163 -15.03 0.55 -9.12
CA GLU A 163 -14.75 1.95 -9.47
C GLU A 163 -15.84 2.90 -8.97
N ASP A 164 -17.11 2.50 -8.99
CA ASP A 164 -18.19 3.31 -8.42
C ASP A 164 -18.12 3.38 -6.89
N ILE A 165 -17.69 2.30 -6.22
CA ILE A 165 -17.41 2.31 -4.77
C ILE A 165 -16.26 3.28 -4.46
N LYS A 166 -15.16 3.23 -5.23
CA LYS A 166 -13.98 4.10 -5.07
C LYS A 166 -14.30 5.59 -5.12
N LYS A 167 -15.28 5.97 -5.97
CA LYS A 167 -15.75 7.36 -6.07
C LYS A 167 -16.40 7.85 -4.76
N VAL A 168 -16.91 6.95 -3.93
CA VAL A 168 -17.59 7.28 -2.66
C VAL A 168 -16.65 7.11 -1.46
N VAL A 169 -15.88 6.03 -1.43
CA VAL A 169 -14.90 5.72 -0.37
C VAL A 169 -13.61 5.17 -0.98
N PRO A 170 -12.42 5.51 -0.46
CA PRO A 170 -11.15 5.05 -1.02
C PRO A 170 -10.86 3.57 -0.67
N ILE A 171 -11.73 2.66 -1.08
CA ILE A 171 -11.63 1.21 -0.87
C ILE A 171 -11.70 0.52 -2.23
N ASP A 172 -10.65 -0.21 -2.59
CA ASP A 172 -10.56 -0.95 -3.85
C ASP A 172 -10.75 -2.46 -3.64
N LEU A 173 -12.00 -2.92 -3.82
CA LEU A 173 -12.30 -4.36 -3.77
C LEU A 173 -11.88 -5.12 -5.04
N SER A 174 -11.49 -4.44 -6.13
CA SER A 174 -11.06 -5.11 -7.36
C SER A 174 -9.70 -5.79 -7.19
N VAL A 175 -8.81 -5.18 -6.40
CA VAL A 175 -7.49 -5.74 -6.07
C VAL A 175 -7.50 -6.63 -4.84
N ALA A 176 -8.61 -6.73 -4.11
CA ALA A 176 -8.76 -7.53 -2.89
C ALA A 176 -10.04 -8.38 -2.92
N ARG A 177 -10.34 -8.97 -4.08
CA ARG A 177 -11.59 -9.72 -4.33
C ARG A 177 -11.83 -10.86 -3.33
N ASP A 178 -10.76 -11.52 -2.91
CA ASP A 178 -10.79 -12.56 -1.89
C ASP A 178 -11.29 -12.05 -0.52
N ARG A 179 -11.27 -10.73 -0.27
CA ARG A 179 -11.76 -10.09 0.96
C ARG A 179 -13.23 -9.68 0.94
N ILE A 180 -13.95 -9.99 -0.14
CA ILE A 180 -15.38 -9.70 -0.24
C ILE A 180 -16.18 -10.53 0.78
N GLY A 181 -17.07 -9.91 1.54
CA GLY A 181 -17.81 -10.54 2.63
C GLY A 181 -17.09 -10.47 3.98
N ASN A 182 -15.86 -9.97 4.02
CA ASN A 182 -15.07 -9.95 5.25
C ASN A 182 -15.42 -8.78 6.15
N PHE A 183 -15.07 -8.94 7.43
CA PHE A 183 -15.04 -7.88 8.43
C PHE A 183 -13.60 -7.69 8.90
N ILE A 184 -13.08 -6.47 8.83
CA ILE A 184 -11.71 -6.15 9.23
C ILE A 184 -11.74 -5.12 10.36
N PHE A 185 -11.09 -5.44 11.47
CA PHE A 185 -10.82 -4.53 12.58
C PHE A 185 -9.38 -4.05 12.46
N GLN A 186 -9.19 -2.78 12.16
CA GLN A 186 -7.90 -2.14 11.94
C GLN A 186 -7.48 -1.32 13.16
N PHE A 187 -6.25 -1.56 13.62
CA PHE A 187 -5.56 -0.86 14.70
C PHE A 187 -4.34 -0.13 14.12
N PRO A 188 -4.51 1.13 13.66
CA PRO A 188 -3.41 1.89 13.08
C PRO A 188 -2.32 2.18 14.10
N VAL A 189 -1.05 1.99 13.74
CA VAL A 189 0.05 2.34 14.66
C VAL A 189 0.26 3.86 14.64
N THR A 190 -0.18 4.51 15.71
CA THR A 190 -0.14 5.99 15.88
C THR A 190 0.81 6.41 17.00
N ILE A 191 1.36 5.45 17.74
CA ILE A 191 2.20 5.72 18.92
C ILE A 191 3.57 6.34 18.60
N LEU A 192 4.05 6.17 17.37
CA LEU A 192 5.41 6.49 16.94
C LEU A 192 5.38 6.91 15.47
N GLU A 193 6.13 7.94 15.09
CA GLU A 193 6.49 8.26 13.71
C GLU A 193 8.01 8.19 13.54
N ILE A 194 8.44 7.74 12.35
CA ILE A 194 9.85 7.51 12.03
C ILE A 194 10.21 8.16 10.71
N ASP A 195 11.20 9.05 10.78
CA ASP A 195 11.91 9.52 9.60
C ASP A 195 13.28 8.85 9.53
N SER A 196 13.64 8.36 8.34
CA SER A 196 14.95 7.76 8.11
C SER A 196 15.71 8.54 7.04
N THR A 197 16.98 8.82 7.30
CA THR A 197 17.86 9.51 6.35
C THR A 197 19.21 8.80 6.26
N ALA A 198 19.80 8.80 5.06
CA ALA A 198 21.15 8.28 4.88
C ALA A 198 22.17 9.22 5.55
N LEU A 199 23.17 8.65 6.23
CA LEU A 199 24.33 9.41 6.66
C LEU A 199 25.10 9.97 5.45
N SER A 200 25.78 11.10 5.63
CA SER A 200 26.62 11.70 4.59
C SER A 200 27.74 10.77 4.10
N SER A 201 28.18 9.84 4.94
CA SER A 201 29.16 8.78 4.63
C SER A 201 28.58 7.61 3.83
N TRP A 202 27.26 7.50 3.67
CA TRP A 202 26.59 6.38 2.98
C TRP A 202 26.83 4.99 3.59
N ASP A 203 27.27 4.94 4.85
CA ASP A 203 27.61 3.73 5.59
C ASP A 203 26.61 3.41 6.72
N GLY A 204 25.47 4.10 6.76
CA GLY A 204 24.48 3.97 7.81
C GLY A 204 23.32 4.96 7.71
N ILE A 205 22.35 4.78 8.60
CA ILE A 205 21.07 5.47 8.63
C ILE A 205 20.97 6.27 9.92
N ASP A 206 20.46 7.50 9.84
CA ASP A 206 20.00 8.30 10.98
C ASP A 206 18.48 8.20 11.08
N LEU A 207 18.00 7.61 12.17
CA LEU A 207 16.58 7.47 12.48
C LEU A 207 16.16 8.57 13.45
N LYS A 208 15.08 9.27 13.12
CA LYS A 208 14.42 10.25 14.00
C LYS A 208 13.11 9.68 14.51
N PHE A 209 12.93 9.74 15.82
CA PHE A 209 11.79 9.19 16.54
C PHE A 209 10.90 10.32 17.03
N THR A 210 9.63 10.30 16.63
CA THR A 210 8.62 11.21 17.16
C THR A 210 7.56 10.37 17.86
N TRP A 211 7.57 10.38 19.19
CA TRP A 211 6.62 9.63 20.01
C TRP A 211 5.33 10.42 20.25
N HIS A 212 4.24 9.69 20.44
CA HIS A 212 2.96 10.29 20.78
C HIS A 212 3.02 11.08 22.10
N ASN A 213 2.47 12.30 22.09
CA ASN A 213 2.58 13.26 23.21
C ASN A 213 1.91 12.82 24.53
N GLN A 214 0.99 11.86 24.47
CA GLN A 214 0.31 11.31 25.65
C GLN A 214 1.09 10.17 26.33
N LEU A 215 2.25 9.78 25.81
CA LEU A 215 3.10 8.80 26.48
C LEU A 215 3.77 9.40 27.72
N GLU A 216 3.57 8.77 28.87
CA GLU A 216 4.26 9.10 30.10
C GLU A 216 5.70 8.58 30.11
N GLU A 217 5.91 7.38 29.54
CA GLU A 217 7.23 6.73 29.46
C GLU A 217 7.45 6.12 28.08
N LEU A 218 8.68 6.27 27.55
CA LEU A 218 9.06 5.68 26.28
C LEU A 218 9.26 4.17 26.41
N PRO A 219 8.61 3.36 25.53
CA PRO A 219 8.72 1.92 25.60
C PRO A 219 10.12 1.44 25.19
N ASP A 220 10.52 0.28 25.71
CA ASP A 220 11.72 -0.38 25.23
C ASP A 220 11.45 -1.00 23.86
N CYS A 221 12.31 -0.66 22.90
CA CYS A 221 12.22 -1.13 21.53
C CYS A 221 13.52 -1.80 21.07
N LEU A 222 13.39 -2.68 20.08
CA LEU A 222 14.47 -3.24 19.28
C LEU A 222 14.35 -2.68 17.86
N ILE A 223 15.45 -2.15 17.34
CA ILE A 223 15.55 -1.62 16.00
C ILE A 223 16.36 -2.61 15.18
N GLN A 224 15.79 -3.10 14.09
CA GLN A 224 16.45 -3.97 13.13
C GLN A 224 16.60 -3.21 11.82
N ALA A 225 17.82 -3.14 11.29
CA ALA A 225 18.10 -2.51 10.02
C ALA A 225 18.99 -3.41 9.16
N GLU A 226 18.62 -3.59 7.90
CA GLU A 226 19.28 -4.48 6.95
C GLU A 226 19.49 -3.76 5.62
N SER A 227 20.65 -3.98 4.99
CA SER A 227 20.94 -3.52 3.63
C SER A 227 21.10 -4.74 2.72
N GLU A 228 20.35 -4.76 1.63
CA GLU A 228 20.35 -5.80 0.60
C GLU A 228 20.77 -5.21 -0.75
N PHE A 229 21.76 -5.84 -1.39
CA PHE A 229 22.17 -5.50 -2.74
C PHE A 229 22.48 -6.77 -3.53
N ASP A 230 21.95 -6.88 -4.75
CA ASP A 230 22.07 -8.10 -5.56
C ASP A 230 21.61 -9.37 -4.80
N ARG A 231 20.50 -9.27 -4.06
CA ARG A 231 19.97 -10.36 -3.20
C ARG A 231 20.93 -10.84 -2.10
N ASN A 232 21.98 -10.09 -1.81
CA ASN A 232 22.91 -10.36 -0.72
C ASN A 232 22.70 -9.33 0.40
N TYR A 233 22.61 -9.83 1.63
CA TYR A 233 22.67 -8.97 2.81
C TYR A 233 24.10 -8.42 2.97
N LEU A 234 24.25 -7.11 2.75
CA LEU A 234 25.53 -6.42 2.96
C LEU A 234 25.80 -6.15 4.44
N ALA A 235 24.73 -5.89 5.20
CA ALA A 235 24.78 -5.77 6.65
C ALA A 235 23.39 -6.05 7.26
N SER A 236 23.41 -6.49 8.52
CA SER A 236 22.23 -6.62 9.37
C SER A 236 22.62 -6.18 10.79
N VAL A 237 21.88 -5.23 11.35
CA VAL A 237 22.12 -4.67 12.67
C VAL A 237 20.83 -4.77 13.48
N ILE A 238 20.98 -5.20 14.73
CA ILE A 238 19.91 -5.18 15.73
C ILE A 238 20.43 -4.43 16.95
N GLU A 239 19.79 -3.31 17.27
CA GLU A 239 20.15 -2.47 18.41
C GLU A 239 18.95 -2.21 19.32
N ASN A 240 19.23 -1.95 20.58
CA ASN A 240 18.21 -1.42 21.49
C ASN A 240 17.95 0.05 21.16
N TYR A 241 16.69 0.45 21.20
CA TYR A 241 16.35 1.86 21.18
C TYR A 241 16.94 2.56 22.41
N ASN A 242 17.73 3.61 22.18
CA ASN A 242 18.46 4.34 23.21
C ASN A 242 17.62 5.39 23.95
N LYS A 243 16.32 5.51 23.63
CA LYS A 243 15.39 6.52 24.21
C LYS A 243 15.73 7.97 23.88
N MET A 244 16.52 8.18 22.82
CA MET A 244 16.82 9.51 22.29
C MET A 244 15.90 9.82 21.10
N ASP A 245 15.78 11.10 20.75
CA ASP A 245 15.02 11.53 19.57
C ASP A 245 15.69 11.07 18.27
N THR A 246 16.99 10.81 18.28
CA THR A 246 17.73 10.28 17.14
C THR A 246 18.63 9.11 17.50
N GLN A 247 18.75 8.15 16.58
CA GLN A 247 19.66 7.02 16.70
C GLN A 247 20.28 6.66 15.34
N ILE A 248 21.61 6.60 15.34
CA ILE A 248 22.39 6.24 14.16
C ILE A 248 22.63 4.74 14.14
N LEU A 249 22.36 4.10 13.01
CA LEU A 249 22.63 2.68 12.77
C LEU A 249 23.65 2.53 11.64
N LYS A 250 24.76 1.85 11.92
CA LYS A 250 25.81 1.58 10.91
C LYS A 250 25.51 0.29 10.17
N VAL A 251 24.80 0.40 9.04
CA VAL A 251 24.38 -0.74 8.19
C VAL A 251 25.20 -0.86 6.89
N GLY A 252 26.40 -0.27 6.86
CA GLY A 252 27.26 -0.33 5.69
C GLY A 252 26.63 0.36 4.47
N ASN A 253 26.93 -0.14 3.28
CA ASN A 253 26.53 0.53 2.04
C ASN A 253 25.00 0.59 1.87
N LEU A 254 24.47 1.77 1.57
CA LEU A 254 23.05 2.06 1.35
C LEU A 254 22.62 2.11 -0.13
N ASP A 255 23.49 1.75 -1.08
CA ASP A 255 23.21 1.78 -2.52
C ASP A 255 22.14 0.75 -2.97
N GLY A 256 21.69 -0.13 -2.06
CA GLY A 256 20.67 -1.16 -2.29
C GLY A 256 19.33 -0.90 -1.60
N MET A 257 18.52 -1.97 -1.46
CA MET A 257 17.29 -1.94 -0.67
C MET A 257 17.62 -1.97 0.81
N ASN A 258 16.99 -1.10 1.59
CA ASN A 258 17.17 -1.01 3.02
C ASN A 258 15.86 -1.35 3.71
N HIS A 259 15.94 -2.23 4.71
CA HIS A 259 14.81 -2.68 5.50
C HIS A 259 14.99 -2.14 6.92
N ILE A 260 13.98 -1.46 7.45
CA ILE A 260 13.98 -0.98 8.84
C ILE A 260 12.75 -1.54 9.53
N LYS A 261 12.92 -2.11 10.71
CA LYS A 261 11.84 -2.58 11.57
C LYS A 261 12.06 -2.11 13.00
N ILE A 262 10.99 -1.67 13.66
CA ILE A 262 11.02 -1.29 15.07
C ILE A 262 10.01 -2.11 15.82
N TRP A 263 10.52 -2.92 16.75
CA TRP A 263 9.73 -3.81 17.59
C TRP A 263 9.64 -3.22 18.99
N ARG A 264 8.42 -3.09 19.51
CA ARG A 264 8.21 -2.97 20.95
C ARG A 264 8.55 -4.30 21.62
N LYS A 265 9.26 -4.28 22.74
CA LYS A 265 9.58 -5.50 23.48
C LYS A 265 8.38 -6.06 24.24
N GLU A 266 7.65 -5.19 24.94
CA GLU A 266 6.55 -5.60 25.83
C GLU A 266 5.28 -4.74 25.63
N PRO A 267 4.18 -5.33 25.13
CA PRO A 267 4.11 -6.65 24.50
C PRO A 267 4.92 -6.66 23.18
N SER A 268 5.39 -7.84 22.77
CA SER A 268 6.14 -8.01 21.52
C SER A 268 5.28 -7.71 20.29
N LEU A 269 5.43 -6.49 19.74
CA LEU A 269 4.66 -5.98 18.61
C LEU A 269 5.55 -5.17 17.68
N LEU A 270 5.30 -5.27 16.38
CA LEU A 270 5.94 -4.46 15.35
C LEU A 270 5.24 -3.09 15.31
N LEU A 271 5.99 -2.02 15.55
CA LEU A 271 5.47 -0.66 15.51
C LEU A 271 5.69 -0.01 14.14
N TYR A 272 6.78 -0.37 13.46
CA TYR A 272 7.16 0.24 12.20
C TYR A 272 7.90 -0.77 11.32
N SER A 273 7.62 -0.74 10.02
CA SER A 273 8.35 -1.50 9.01
C SER A 273 8.39 -0.71 7.72
N SER A 274 9.59 -0.54 7.17
CA SER A 274 9.80 0.09 5.87
C SER A 274 10.80 -0.67 5.02
N ILE A 275 10.61 -0.60 3.70
CA ILE A 275 11.53 -1.12 2.70
C ILE A 275 11.70 -0.02 1.65
N GLY A 276 12.94 0.39 1.38
CA GLY A 276 13.18 1.45 0.41
C GLY A 276 14.64 1.69 0.10
N THR A 277 14.89 2.62 -0.82
CA THR A 277 16.23 3.03 -1.26
C THR A 277 16.45 4.50 -0.94
N TYR A 278 17.69 4.89 -0.67
CA TYR A 278 18.05 6.30 -0.49
C TYR A 278 18.54 6.92 -1.79
N PHE A 279 18.16 8.16 -2.07
CA PHE A 279 18.66 8.91 -3.23
C PHE A 279 19.99 9.58 -2.91
N ARG A 280 21.03 9.26 -3.68
CA ARG A 280 22.36 9.85 -3.50
C ARG A 280 22.51 11.22 -4.12
N ASP A 281 21.99 11.37 -5.32
CA ASP A 281 22.06 12.61 -6.10
C ASP A 281 20.90 12.61 -7.09
N PHE A 282 20.34 13.79 -7.32
CA PHE A 282 19.34 14.03 -8.35
C PHE A 282 19.83 15.20 -9.21
N ARG A 283 20.26 14.89 -10.44
CA ARG A 283 20.72 15.88 -11.41
C ARG A 283 19.70 16.00 -12.53
N LEU A 284 19.07 17.16 -12.61
CA LEU A 284 18.24 17.56 -13.74
C LEU A 284 19.03 18.51 -14.64
N GLN A 285 19.44 18.04 -15.82
CA GLN A 285 20.08 18.88 -16.81
C GLN A 285 19.05 19.29 -17.86
N MET A 286 18.58 20.53 -17.78
CA MET A 286 17.69 21.13 -18.77
C MET A 286 18.51 21.95 -19.76
N ASN A 287 18.93 21.30 -20.85
CA ASN A 287 19.60 21.97 -21.95
C ASN A 287 18.62 22.27 -23.08
N ILE A 288 18.83 23.39 -23.78
CA ILE A 288 18.16 23.65 -25.05
C ILE A 288 18.93 22.89 -26.12
N VAL A 289 18.37 21.78 -26.62
CA VAL A 289 19.06 20.87 -27.54
C VAL A 289 19.39 21.52 -28.89
N ASN A 290 18.80 22.68 -29.22
CA ASN A 290 19.20 23.54 -30.34
C ASN A 290 18.73 24.99 -30.08
N PRO A 291 19.57 25.89 -29.54
CA PRO A 291 19.17 27.27 -29.34
C PRO A 291 19.12 28.02 -30.68
N GLU A 292 17.92 28.28 -31.17
CA GLU A 292 17.75 29.20 -32.30
C GLU A 292 17.82 30.67 -31.80
N PRO A 293 18.59 31.54 -32.49
CA PRO A 293 18.68 32.94 -32.12
C PRO A 293 17.33 33.64 -32.30
N ARG A 294 16.96 34.49 -31.34
CA ARG A 294 15.68 35.22 -31.37
C ARG A 294 15.90 36.62 -31.93
N ILE A 295 15.01 37.05 -32.81
CA ILE A 295 15.05 38.40 -33.38
C ILE A 295 14.01 39.26 -32.67
N PHE A 296 14.44 40.39 -32.12
CA PHE A 296 13.58 41.40 -31.50
C PHE A 296 13.73 42.73 -32.22
N GLU A 297 12.65 43.50 -32.33
CA GLU A 297 12.70 44.84 -32.90
C GLU A 297 12.86 45.88 -31.78
N ILE A 298 13.99 46.57 -31.75
CA ILE A 298 14.27 47.63 -30.77
C ILE A 298 14.45 48.94 -31.54
N LYS A 299 13.53 49.89 -31.31
CA LYS A 299 13.51 51.21 -31.97
C LYS A 299 13.53 51.12 -33.51
N GLY A 300 12.77 50.19 -34.10
CA GLY A 300 12.65 50.06 -35.55
C GLY A 300 13.76 49.26 -36.23
N ASN A 301 14.73 48.75 -35.48
CA ASN A 301 15.81 47.93 -36.03
C ASN A 301 15.75 46.50 -35.47
N PRO A 302 15.82 45.46 -36.32
CA PRO A 302 15.90 44.09 -35.86
C PRO A 302 17.27 43.84 -35.21
N GLN A 303 17.25 43.33 -33.99
CA GLN A 303 18.43 42.86 -33.26
C GLN A 303 18.29 41.36 -32.97
N GLN A 304 19.31 40.62 -33.37
CA GLN A 304 19.41 39.19 -33.12
C GLN A 304 20.08 38.96 -31.77
N VAL A 305 19.43 38.18 -30.91
CA VAL A 305 19.93 37.79 -29.59
C VAL A 305 20.15 36.29 -29.60
N GLU A 306 21.41 35.87 -29.42
CA GLU A 306 21.75 34.45 -29.27
C GLU A 306 21.24 33.92 -27.94
N VAL A 307 20.61 32.74 -27.97
CA VAL A 307 20.19 32.04 -26.75
C VAL A 307 21.35 31.14 -26.34
N VAL A 308 22.20 31.61 -25.44
CA VAL A 308 23.31 30.79 -24.94
C VAL A 308 22.75 29.81 -23.90
N SER A 309 22.85 28.50 -24.16
CA SER A 309 22.64 27.48 -23.13
C SER A 309 23.99 27.16 -22.49
N SER A 310 24.07 27.19 -21.17
CA SER A 310 25.28 26.80 -20.45
C SER A 310 25.42 25.29 -20.51
N ASP A 311 26.20 24.79 -21.47
CA ASP A 311 26.69 23.41 -21.45
C ASP A 311 27.73 23.31 -20.33
N SER A 312 27.24 23.13 -19.10
CA SER A 312 28.08 22.67 -18.01
C SER A 312 28.32 21.19 -18.21
N GLN A 313 29.22 20.83 -19.14
CA GLN A 313 29.93 19.55 -19.07
C GLN A 313 30.80 19.55 -17.82
N THR A 314 30.17 19.41 -16.65
CA THR A 314 30.86 18.90 -15.47
C THR A 314 30.79 17.37 -15.55
N SER A 315 31.47 16.82 -16.56
CA SER A 315 31.92 15.44 -16.54
C SER A 315 33.04 15.32 -15.49
N LYS A 316 32.69 15.44 -14.20
CA LYS A 316 33.46 14.69 -13.22
C LYS A 316 33.30 13.25 -13.63
N GLU A 317 34.38 12.64 -14.14
CA GLU A 317 34.46 11.21 -14.36
C GLU A 317 33.83 10.53 -13.14
N LYS A 318 32.69 9.86 -13.34
CA LYS A 318 32.11 9.05 -12.28
C LYS A 318 33.20 8.04 -11.92
N SER A 319 33.78 8.14 -10.73
CA SER A 319 34.60 7.04 -10.22
C SER A 319 33.69 5.82 -10.23
N GLN A 320 33.98 4.83 -11.08
CA GLN A 320 33.17 3.64 -11.17
C GLN A 320 33.26 2.92 -9.81
N SER A 321 32.17 2.94 -9.05
CA SER A 321 32.06 2.14 -7.82
C SER A 321 31.85 0.68 -8.19
N TYR A 322 32.21 -0.23 -7.26
CA TYR A 322 31.88 -1.64 -7.42
C TYR A 322 30.36 -1.87 -7.58
N THR A 323 29.53 -1.07 -6.90
CA THR A 323 28.06 -1.10 -7.05
C THR A 323 27.61 -0.72 -8.45
N THR A 324 28.29 0.22 -9.12
CA THR A 324 28.00 0.57 -10.53
C THR A 324 28.29 -0.61 -11.46
N GLN A 325 29.38 -1.35 -11.24
CA GLN A 325 29.72 -2.51 -12.06
C GLN A 325 28.72 -3.64 -11.90
N ILE A 326 28.32 -3.95 -10.66
CA ILE A 326 27.30 -4.97 -10.38
C ILE A 326 25.96 -4.56 -10.99
N ALA A 327 25.53 -3.30 -10.81
CA ALA A 327 24.29 -2.79 -11.38
C ALA A 327 24.25 -2.90 -12.92
N ASN A 328 25.36 -2.56 -13.59
CA ASN A 328 25.46 -2.71 -15.04
C ASN A 328 25.35 -4.18 -15.47
N ASN A 329 26.02 -5.09 -14.78
CA ASN A 329 25.95 -6.52 -15.07
C ASN A 329 24.53 -7.07 -14.85
N LEU A 330 23.86 -6.66 -13.76
CA LEU A 330 22.48 -7.04 -13.48
C LEU A 330 21.54 -6.52 -14.56
N TYR A 331 21.70 -5.27 -14.98
CA TYR A 331 20.93 -4.69 -16.07
C TYR A 331 21.10 -5.47 -17.38
N ASP A 332 22.34 -5.80 -17.76
CA ASP A 332 22.61 -6.57 -18.97
C ASP A 332 22.01 -7.98 -18.90
N SER A 333 22.07 -8.62 -17.72
CA SER A 333 21.47 -9.94 -17.50
C SER A 333 19.94 -9.91 -17.58
N GLU A 334 19.30 -8.89 -16.99
CA GLU A 334 17.86 -8.73 -16.99
C GLU A 334 17.35 -8.36 -18.38
N LYS A 335 18.07 -7.49 -19.10
CA LYS A 335 17.77 -7.18 -20.50
C LYS A 335 17.77 -8.44 -21.36
N ARG A 336 18.82 -9.27 -21.26
CA ARG A 336 18.88 -10.54 -22.01
C ARG A 336 17.72 -11.46 -21.65
N ARG A 337 17.43 -11.62 -20.35
CA ARG A 337 16.31 -12.44 -19.87
C ARG A 337 14.98 -11.96 -20.47
N LEU A 338 14.71 -10.65 -20.44
CA LEU A 338 13.48 -10.06 -20.97
C LEU A 338 13.35 -10.22 -22.49
N GLU A 339 14.47 -10.12 -23.22
CA GLU A 339 14.53 -10.38 -24.66
C GLU A 339 14.30 -11.86 -24.99
N GLU A 340 14.85 -12.79 -24.19
CA GLU A 340 14.68 -14.25 -24.35
C GLU A 340 13.25 -14.71 -24.05
N THR A 341 12.64 -14.17 -22.98
CA THR A 341 11.25 -14.45 -22.60
C THR A 341 10.23 -13.68 -23.45
N LEU A 342 10.70 -12.82 -24.37
CA LEU A 342 9.88 -11.94 -25.19
C LEU A 342 8.94 -11.05 -24.34
N SER A 343 9.28 -10.82 -23.08
CA SER A 343 8.50 -9.96 -22.17
C SER A 343 8.75 -8.49 -22.45
N PHE A 344 9.95 -8.14 -22.91
CA PHE A 344 10.28 -6.80 -23.39
C PHE A 344 11.35 -6.90 -24.47
N LYS A 345 10.96 -6.62 -25.72
CA LYS A 345 11.84 -6.62 -26.89
C LYS A 345 11.38 -5.54 -27.85
N GLN A 346 12.30 -4.70 -28.28
CA GLN A 346 12.02 -3.64 -29.23
C GLN A 346 12.35 -4.11 -30.65
N TYR A 347 11.44 -3.87 -31.57
CA TYR A 347 11.61 -4.13 -33.00
C TYR A 347 11.72 -2.80 -33.72
N ILE A 348 12.60 -2.74 -34.71
CA ILE A 348 12.60 -1.65 -35.70
C ILE A 348 11.97 -2.14 -37.01
N GLU A 349 11.69 -1.26 -37.95
CA GLU A 349 10.97 -1.57 -39.20
C GLU A 349 11.60 -2.72 -40.00
N ILE A 350 12.92 -2.88 -39.91
CA ILE A 350 13.68 -3.95 -40.56
C ILE A 350 13.47 -5.32 -39.89
N ASP A 351 13.02 -5.36 -38.63
CA ASP A 351 12.79 -6.58 -37.84
C ASP A 351 11.37 -7.15 -38.01
N SER A 352 10.60 -6.70 -39.00
CA SER A 352 9.18 -7.09 -39.20
C SER A 352 8.96 -8.61 -39.16
N ASP A 353 9.77 -9.38 -39.90
CA ASP A 353 9.64 -10.84 -39.95
C ASP A 353 9.96 -11.51 -38.61
N LYS A 354 10.96 -10.98 -37.90
CA LYS A 354 11.38 -11.46 -36.58
C LYS A 354 10.33 -11.15 -35.51
N ALA A 355 9.69 -9.98 -35.59
CA ALA A 355 8.57 -9.63 -34.74
C ALA A 355 7.39 -10.59 -34.95
N LEU A 356 7.10 -10.93 -36.21
CA LEU A 356 6.03 -11.87 -36.55
C LEU A 356 6.30 -13.28 -36.01
N GLU A 357 7.55 -13.75 -36.12
CA GLU A 357 7.98 -15.05 -35.59
C GLU A 357 7.88 -15.12 -34.06
N ASP A 358 8.32 -14.06 -33.36
CA ASP A 358 8.26 -13.97 -31.90
C ASP A 358 6.81 -13.91 -31.39
N ILE A 359 5.90 -13.23 -32.11
CA ILE A 359 4.46 -13.25 -31.80
C ILE A 359 3.89 -14.68 -31.94
N ARG A 360 4.22 -15.39 -33.03
CA ARG A 360 3.79 -16.78 -33.22
C ARG A 360 4.30 -17.69 -32.09
N LYS A 361 5.54 -17.48 -31.64
CA LYS A 361 6.11 -18.20 -30.49
C LYS A 361 5.31 -17.93 -29.20
N LEU A 362 4.96 -16.68 -28.92
CA LEU A 362 4.17 -16.31 -27.75
C LEU A 362 2.76 -16.93 -27.77
N ILE A 363 2.08 -16.92 -28.92
CA ILE A 363 0.77 -17.55 -29.09
C ILE A 363 0.86 -19.05 -28.82
N LYS A 364 1.84 -19.73 -29.41
CA LYS A 364 2.04 -21.18 -29.21
C LYS A 364 2.33 -21.53 -27.74
N GLN A 365 2.98 -20.64 -27.00
CA GLN A 365 3.34 -20.87 -25.59
C GLN A 365 2.19 -20.60 -24.61
N ASN A 366 1.25 -19.70 -24.95
CA ASN A 366 0.25 -19.20 -24.00
C ASN A 366 -1.21 -19.48 -24.40
N ASP A 367 -1.49 -19.96 -25.61
CA ASP A 367 -2.84 -20.26 -26.08
C ASP A 367 -3.02 -21.76 -26.35
N GLU A 368 -3.95 -22.39 -25.63
CA GLU A 368 -4.29 -23.80 -25.79
C GLU A 368 -5.03 -24.10 -27.10
N ASN A 369 -5.69 -23.09 -27.70
CA ASN A 369 -6.53 -23.28 -28.88
C ASN A 369 -5.89 -22.84 -30.19
N GLY A 370 -4.74 -22.15 -30.13
CA GLY A 370 -3.94 -21.73 -31.28
C GLY A 370 -4.63 -20.72 -32.20
N VAL A 371 -3.98 -19.57 -32.42
CA VAL A 371 -4.42 -18.57 -33.42
C VAL A 371 -3.47 -18.62 -34.63
N PHE A 372 -4.03 -18.59 -35.84
CA PHE A 372 -3.27 -18.52 -37.09
C PHE A 372 -2.99 -17.05 -37.45
N LEU A 373 -1.70 -16.68 -37.55
CA LEU A 373 -1.21 -15.35 -37.93
C LEU A 373 -0.34 -15.40 -39.18
#